data_AF-A0A1Y2MS76-F1
#
_entry.id   AF-A0A1Y2MS76-F1
#
_cell.length_a   1.000
_cell.length_b   1.000
_cell.length_c   1.000
_cell.angle_alpha   90.00
_cell.angle_beta   90.00
_cell.angle_gamma   90.00
#
_symmetry.space_group_name_H-M   'P 1'
#
loop_
_entity.id
_entity.type
_entity.pdbx_description
1 polymer ?
#
loop_
_entity_poly.entity_id
_entity_poly.type
_entity_poly.pdbx_seq_one_letter_code
_entity_poly.pdbx_strand_id
1 'polypeptide(L)'
;MKVTWEALTIDVRDPVASARWWAATLDWEITSHEPAGVEVHPPDRQGPSLFFVENYGAKLGKNRLHLDLAAEDQAAVLEQLISRGATRVDIGQAPDADCVVLSDPDGNEFCLLEPHGAS
;
A
#
# COMPACT_ATOMS: atom_id res chain seq x y z
N MET A 1 3.37 -28.96 -11.89
CA MET A 1 2.66 -27.67 -12.10
C MET A 1 3.32 -26.63 -11.23
N LYS A 2 3.57 -25.41 -11.74
CA LYS A 2 4.18 -24.30 -11.01
C LYS A 2 3.08 -23.34 -10.57
N VAL A 3 3.11 -22.92 -9.30
CA VAL A 3 2.27 -21.84 -8.76
C VAL A 3 3.16 -20.60 -8.62
N THR A 4 2.63 -19.43 -8.99
CA THR A 4 3.30 -18.13 -8.87
C THR A 4 2.41 -17.17 -8.09
N TRP A 5 3.01 -16.25 -7.35
CA TRP A 5 2.27 -15.16 -6.73
C TRP A 5 2.11 -14.04 -7.76
N GLU A 6 0.88 -13.84 -8.22
CA GLU A 6 0.57 -12.89 -9.30
C GLU A 6 0.38 -11.46 -8.78
N ALA A 7 -0.52 -11.27 -7.82
CA ALA A 7 -0.94 -9.96 -7.37
C ALA A 7 -1.40 -9.98 -5.90
N LEU A 8 -1.38 -8.81 -5.26
CA LEU A 8 -2.24 -8.50 -4.12
C LEU A 8 -3.42 -7.65 -4.60
N THR A 9 -4.63 -8.15 -4.42
CA THR A 9 -5.86 -7.42 -4.76
C THR A 9 -6.35 -6.59 -3.58
N ILE A 10 -6.65 -5.32 -3.83
CA ILE A 10 -7.07 -4.35 -2.82
C ILE A 10 -8.39 -3.71 -3.27
N ASP A 11 -9.41 -3.87 -2.44
CA ASP A 11 -10.72 -3.26 -2.64
C ASP A 11 -10.66 -1.76 -2.33
N VAL A 12 -11.13 -0.93 -3.25
CA VAL A 12 -11.11 0.53 -3.13
C VAL A 12 -12.36 1.18 -3.74
N ARG A 13 -12.71 2.39 -3.31
CA ARG A 13 -13.80 3.17 -3.94
C ARG A 13 -13.41 3.80 -5.27
N ASP A 14 -12.13 4.17 -5.43
CA ASP A 14 -11.60 4.73 -6.67
C ASP A 14 -10.29 4.01 -7.06
N PRO A 15 -10.35 3.01 -7.96
CA PRO A 15 -9.19 2.28 -8.44
C PRO A 15 -8.12 3.16 -9.08
N VAL A 16 -8.51 4.20 -9.81
CA VAL A 16 -7.56 5.07 -10.52
C VAL A 16 -6.82 5.97 -9.54
N ALA A 17 -7.53 6.57 -8.58
CA ALA A 17 -6.90 7.38 -7.55
C ALA A 17 -5.94 6.55 -6.68
N SER A 18 -6.37 5.34 -6.29
CA SER A 18 -5.55 4.43 -5.47
C SER A 18 -4.31 3.96 -6.22
N ALA A 19 -4.45 3.55 -7.48
CA ALA A 19 -3.32 3.15 -8.31
C ALA A 19 -2.31 4.29 -8.51
N ARG A 20 -2.77 5.53 -8.74
CA ARG A 20 -1.87 6.70 -8.85
C ARG A 20 -1.12 6.97 -7.56
N TRP A 21 -1.80 6.89 -6.43
CA TRP A 21 -1.18 7.11 -5.13
C TRP A 21 -0.11 6.06 -4.82
N TRP A 22 -0.42 4.78 -5.06
CA TRP A 22 0.51 3.67 -4.84
C TRP A 22 1.67 3.65 -5.84
N ALA A 23 1.42 3.93 -7.12
CA ALA A 23 2.45 4.08 -8.14
C ALA A 23 3.47 5.17 -7.74
N ALA A 24 2.99 6.34 -7.33
CA ALA A 24 3.86 7.43 -6.86
C ALA A 24 4.57 7.11 -5.54
N THR A 25 3.99 6.25 -4.70
CA THR A 25 4.56 5.87 -3.40
C THR A 25 5.71 4.87 -3.55
N LEU A 26 5.57 3.91 -4.45
CA LEU A 26 6.53 2.82 -4.64
C LEU A 26 7.52 3.08 -5.79
N ASP A 27 7.36 4.18 -6.52
CA ASP A 27 8.01 4.43 -7.81
C ASP A 27 7.71 3.30 -8.81
N TRP A 28 6.45 2.88 -8.85
CA TRP A 28 5.94 1.80 -9.70
C TRP A 28 5.13 2.35 -10.87
N GLU A 29 4.91 1.51 -11.88
CA GLU A 29 4.18 1.88 -13.10
C GLU A 29 2.73 1.43 -13.04
N ILE A 30 1.80 2.23 -13.56
CA ILE A 30 0.41 1.80 -13.85
C ILE A 30 0.37 1.17 -15.24
N THR A 31 -0.17 -0.03 -15.36
CA THR A 31 0.10 -0.87 -16.56
C THR A 31 -1.14 -1.50 -17.15
N SER A 32 -2.28 -1.34 -16.48
CA SER A 32 -3.60 -1.77 -16.92
C SER A 32 -4.64 -0.76 -16.42
N HIS A 33 -5.59 -0.43 -17.30
CA HIS A 33 -6.81 0.30 -17.01
C HIS A 33 -7.97 -0.52 -17.60
N GLU A 34 -8.26 -1.66 -16.99
CA GLU A 34 -9.27 -2.60 -17.48
C GLU A 34 -10.62 -2.35 -16.78
N PRO A 35 -11.75 -2.81 -17.34
CA PRO A 35 -13.06 -2.68 -16.70
C PRO A 35 -13.14 -3.32 -15.30
N ALA A 36 -12.23 -4.24 -15.00
CA ALA A 36 -12.18 -4.98 -13.73
C ALA A 36 -11.36 -4.28 -12.63
N GLY A 37 -10.53 -3.28 -12.95
CA GLY A 37 -9.63 -2.63 -12.00
C GLY A 37 -8.39 -2.00 -12.64
N VAL A 38 -7.52 -1.45 -11.80
CA VAL A 38 -6.27 -0.79 -12.21
C VAL A 38 -5.10 -1.48 -11.55
N GLU A 39 -4.06 -1.80 -12.33
CA GLU A 39 -2.93 -2.58 -11.85
C GLU A 39 -1.63 -1.78 -11.89
N VAL A 40 -0.81 -1.96 -10.84
CA VAL A 40 0.46 -1.27 -10.63
C VAL A 40 1.57 -2.30 -10.43
N HIS A 41 2.68 -2.17 -11.15
CA HIS A 41 3.79 -3.13 -11.12
C HIS A 41 5.13 -2.47 -10.78
N PRO A 42 6.06 -3.25 -10.18
CA PRO A 42 7.47 -2.89 -10.17
C PRO A 42 7.96 -2.57 -11.58
N PRO A 43 8.82 -1.55 -11.78
CA PRO A 43 9.34 -1.20 -13.11
C PRO A 43 10.04 -2.37 -13.83
N ASP A 44 10.71 -3.24 -13.07
CA ASP A 44 11.41 -4.42 -13.59
C ASP A 44 10.52 -5.67 -13.72
N ARG A 45 9.23 -5.56 -13.35
CA ARG A 45 8.24 -6.65 -13.34
C ARG A 45 8.64 -7.84 -12.48
N GLN A 46 9.52 -7.65 -11.50
CA GLN A 46 9.90 -8.71 -10.57
C GLN A 46 9.02 -8.68 -9.32
N GLY A 47 8.24 -9.76 -9.15
CA GLY A 47 7.35 -9.92 -7.99
C GLY A 47 5.89 -9.61 -8.32
N PRO A 48 5.01 -9.71 -7.30
CA PRO A 48 3.58 -9.51 -7.48
C PRO A 48 3.24 -8.03 -7.74
N SER A 49 2.14 -7.79 -8.45
CA SER A 49 1.55 -6.47 -8.63
C SER A 49 0.63 -6.06 -7.47
N LEU A 50 0.23 -4.79 -7.45
CA LEU A 50 -0.93 -4.33 -6.71
C LEU A 50 -2.10 -4.14 -7.69
N PHE A 51 -3.21 -4.81 -7.43
CA PHE A 51 -4.42 -4.74 -8.27
C PHE A 51 -5.58 -4.11 -7.50
N PHE A 52 -6.02 -2.93 -7.93
CA PHE A 52 -7.07 -2.15 -7.28
C PHE A 52 -8.42 -2.41 -7.96
N VAL A 53 -9.39 -2.87 -7.18
CA VAL A 53 -10.73 -3.25 -7.66
C VAL A 53 -11.78 -2.38 -7.01
N GLU A 54 -12.76 -1.92 -7.80
CA GLU A 54 -13.83 -1.07 -7.29
C GLU A 54 -14.75 -1.83 -6.32
N ASN A 55 -14.91 -1.32 -5.11
CA ASN A 55 -15.84 -1.83 -4.10
C ASN A 55 -16.45 -0.69 -3.29
N TYR A 56 -17.78 -0.63 -3.26
CA TYR A 56 -18.55 0.36 -2.49
C TYR A 56 -19.01 -0.14 -1.11
N GLY A 57 -18.66 -1.38 -0.76
CA GLY A 57 -18.96 -1.97 0.53
C GLY A 57 -18.32 -1.18 1.66
N ALA A 58 -19.06 -1.02 2.76
CA ALA A 58 -18.49 -0.44 3.97
C ALA A 58 -17.38 -1.35 4.51
N LYS A 59 -16.21 -0.77 4.79
CA LYS A 59 -15.10 -1.48 5.43
C LYS A 59 -15.52 -1.98 6.81
N LEU A 60 -15.27 -3.27 7.09
CA LEU A 60 -15.59 -3.90 8.38
C LEU A 60 -14.32 -4.14 9.21
N GLY A 61 -13.96 -3.14 10.03
CA GLY A 61 -12.77 -3.17 10.86
C GLY A 61 -11.48 -3.00 10.04
N LYS A 62 -10.34 -3.38 10.62
CA LYS A 62 -9.02 -3.29 9.96
C LYS A 62 -8.86 -4.30 8.82
N ASN A 63 -7.99 -4.00 7.87
CA ASN A 63 -7.61 -4.97 6.85
C ASN A 63 -6.99 -6.23 7.47
N ARG A 64 -7.26 -7.38 6.85
CA ARG A 64 -6.71 -8.68 7.28
C ARG A 64 -5.30 -8.92 6.74
N LEU A 65 -4.98 -8.25 5.64
CA LEU A 65 -3.67 -8.21 5.00
C LEU A 65 -3.27 -6.74 4.89
N HIS A 66 -2.00 -6.45 5.11
CA HIS A 66 -1.44 -5.11 4.95
C HIS A 66 -0.08 -5.21 4.28
N LEU A 67 0.34 -4.11 3.66
CA LEU A 67 1.65 -3.97 3.06
C LEU A 67 2.61 -3.39 4.09
N ASP A 68 3.84 -3.88 4.09
CA ASP A 68 4.94 -3.39 4.93
C ASP A 68 5.98 -2.76 4.02
N LEU A 69 6.16 -1.44 4.14
CA LEU A 69 7.12 -0.66 3.38
C LEU A 69 8.31 -0.32 4.28
N ALA A 70 9.53 -0.47 3.79
CA ALA A 70 10.73 -0.01 4.50
C ALA A 70 11.26 1.27 3.84
N ALA A 71 11.71 2.22 4.66
CA ALA A 71 12.32 3.46 4.19
C ALA A 71 13.62 3.75 4.95
N GLU A 72 14.68 4.14 4.25
CA GLU A 72 15.96 4.52 4.85
C GLU A 72 15.81 5.69 5.84
N ASP A 73 15.04 6.70 5.46
CA ASP A 73 14.62 7.80 6.33
C ASP A 73 13.11 7.71 6.56
N GLN A 74 12.72 6.93 7.58
CA GLN A 74 11.32 6.69 7.93
C GLN A 74 10.59 8.02 8.20
N ALA A 75 11.24 8.97 8.87
CA ALA A 75 10.62 10.25 9.23
C ALA A 75 10.35 11.12 7.98
N ALA A 76 11.31 11.23 7.06
CA ALA A 76 11.12 11.98 5.83
C ALA A 76 10.05 11.35 4.93
N VAL A 77 10.05 10.03 4.76
CA VAL A 77 9.04 9.32 3.96
C VAL A 77 7.66 9.43 4.59
N LEU A 78 7.57 9.36 5.91
CA LEU A 78 6.32 9.57 6.64
C LEU A 78 5.72 10.94 6.36
N GLU A 79 6.49 12.02 6.48
CA GLU A 79 6.00 13.38 6.19
C GLU A 79 5.58 13.53 4.72
N GLN A 80 6.31 12.92 3.78
CA GLN A 80 5.89 12.88 2.38
C GLN A 80 4.56 12.15 2.18
N LEU A 81 4.38 10.98 2.80
CA LEU A 81 3.15 10.20 2.71
C LEU A 81 1.95 10.98 3.26
N ILE A 82 2.11 11.64 4.41
CA ILE A 82 1.08 12.50 5.00
C ILE A 82 0.74 13.67 4.06
N SER A 83 1.74 14.30 3.44
CA SER A 83 1.50 15.40 2.49
C SER A 83 0.69 14.96 1.25
N ARG A 84 0.75 13.66 0.90
CA ARG A 84 -0.02 13.04 -0.19
C ARG A 84 -1.35 12.43 0.27
N GLY A 85 -1.79 12.71 1.49
CA GLY A 85 -3.10 12.30 2.00
C GLY A 85 -3.15 10.98 2.75
N ALA A 86 -2.01 10.37 3.08
CA ALA A 86 -2.00 9.29 4.07
C ALA A 86 -2.36 9.83 5.46
N THR A 87 -2.88 8.98 6.33
CA THR A 87 -3.16 9.34 7.73
C THR A 87 -2.57 8.32 8.69
N ARG A 88 -1.96 8.78 9.79
CA ARG A 88 -1.55 7.90 10.90
C ARG A 88 -2.79 7.27 11.52
N VAL A 89 -2.75 5.96 11.73
CA VAL A 89 -3.86 5.21 12.31
C VAL A 89 -3.38 4.31 13.45
N ASP A 90 -4.27 4.08 14.40
CA ASP A 90 -4.08 3.11 15.47
C ASP A 90 -5.01 1.92 15.23
N ILE A 91 -4.41 0.76 15.01
CA ILE A 91 -5.10 -0.52 14.82
C ILE A 91 -4.82 -1.51 15.98
N GLY A 92 -4.34 -0.99 17.11
CA GLY A 92 -3.96 -1.76 18.29
C GLY A 92 -2.50 -2.22 18.27
N GLN A 93 -1.61 -1.54 17.55
CA GLN A 93 -0.17 -1.77 17.64
C GLN A 93 0.37 -1.39 19.02
N ALA A 94 1.50 -2.00 19.43
CA ALA A 94 2.14 -1.68 20.71
C ALA A 94 2.73 -0.26 20.70
N PRO A 95 2.81 0.45 21.85
CA PRO A 95 3.40 1.79 21.92
C PRO A 95 4.87 1.87 21.49
N ASP A 96 5.57 0.75 21.55
CA ASP A 96 6.98 0.55 21.19
C ASP A 96 7.15 -0.21 19.85
N ALA A 97 6.12 -0.24 19.00
CA ALA A 97 6.23 -0.85 17.68
C ALA A 97 7.24 -0.10 16.79
N ASP A 98 8.14 -0.85 16.14
CA ASP A 98 9.17 -0.32 15.23
C ASP A 98 8.61 0.17 13.87
N CYS A 99 7.29 0.34 13.77
CA CYS A 99 6.62 0.77 12.56
C CYS A 99 5.56 1.84 12.85
N VAL A 100 5.37 2.73 11.88
CA VAL A 100 4.27 3.69 11.87
C VAL A 100 3.16 3.12 10.99
N VAL A 101 1.99 2.87 11.58
CA VAL A 101 0.81 2.43 10.81
C VAL A 101 0.12 3.63 10.18
N LEU A 102 -0.09 3.55 8.88
CA LEU A 102 -0.75 4.55 8.07
C LEU A 102 -1.96 3.93 7.35
N SER A 103 -2.90 4.77 6.95
CA SER A 103 -3.87 4.42 5.92
C SER A 103 -3.66 5.27 4.68
N ASP A 104 -3.83 4.67 3.51
CA ASP A 104 -3.89 5.39 2.23
C ASP A 104 -5.17 6.26 2.15
N PRO A 105 -5.32 7.12 1.12
CA PRO A 105 -6.49 7.99 0.99
C PRO A 105 -7.84 7.26 0.91
N ASP A 106 -7.87 5.97 0.55
CA ASP A 106 -9.09 5.19 0.53
C ASP A 106 -9.34 4.42 1.85
N GLY A 107 -8.39 4.50 2.77
CA GLY A 107 -8.49 3.96 4.13
C GLY A 107 -7.90 2.56 4.27
N ASN A 108 -7.07 2.10 3.34
CA ASN A 108 -6.37 0.81 3.46
C ASN A 108 -5.11 0.96 4.30
N GLU A 109 -4.97 0.14 5.34
CA GLU A 109 -3.80 0.22 6.23
C GLU A 109 -2.55 -0.42 5.62
N PHE A 110 -1.40 0.21 5.90
CA PHE A 110 -0.07 -0.29 5.60
C PHE A 110 0.91 0.20 6.69
N CYS A 111 2.03 -0.50 6.85
CA CYS A 111 3.08 -0.12 7.80
C CYS A 111 4.25 0.53 7.08
N LEU A 112 4.80 1.58 7.69
CA LEU A 112 6.09 2.12 7.32
C LEU A 112 7.11 1.74 8.41
N LEU A 113 8.11 0.97 8.03
CA LEU A 113 9.13 0.40 8.92
C LEU A 113 10.45 1.16 8.75
N GLU A 114 11.26 1.17 9.80
CA GLU A 114 12.69 1.43 9.65
C GLU A 114 13.33 0.27 8.85
N PRO A 115 14.46 0.49 8.15
CA PRO A 115 15.12 -0.59 7.43
C PRO A 115 15.53 -1.67 8.41
N HIS A 116 15.18 -2.92 8.13
CA HIS A 116 15.66 -4.05 8.92
C HIS A 116 17.20 -4.12 8.82
N GLY A 117 17.90 -3.78 9.90
CA GLY A 117 19.34 -4.10 10.07
C GLY A 117 20.36 -2.97 9.83
N ALA A 118 20.17 -1.80 10.45
CA ALA A 118 21.31 -0.94 10.82
C ALA A 118 21.70 -1.16 12.29
N SER A 119 22.20 -2.37 12.59
CA SER A 119 22.90 -2.70 13.83
C SER A 119 24.14 -3.53 13.50
#